data_AF-A0A3M5PBY5-F1
#
_entry.id   AF-A0A3M5PBY5-F1
#
_cell.length_a   1.000
_cell.length_b   1.000
_cell.length_c   1.000
_cell.angle_alpha   90.00
_cell.angle_beta   90.00
_cell.angle_gamma   90.00
#
_symmetry.space_group_name_H-M   'P 1'
#
loop_
_entity.id
_entity.type
_entity.pdbx_description
1 polymer ?
#
loop_
_entity_poly.entity_id
_entity_poly.type
_entity_poly.pdbx_seq_one_letter_code
_entity_poly.pdbx_strand_id
1 'polypeptide(L)'
;MSIINRNYSPVSGSTLPALDSMPDSPARPKDSAAVHNGTMIDFGAFARVSASDSPSTSLHAGARTPEIQPYASSPQGENGELTLNKLVEAIRGILEKLFSLLRGNPQEQQPSTAQPQSENPTRTGPSSTSPTFSPTSLSKSPSATQTPDAHSDPSPGKSGASPRAATPPVAAEMSNTQSLKTPPQKEDVKPSPVSDPELLKTELLKTKPSGVDHRDAQTPTPEKTQGRAPVGQGHDLGADMSGMVGFAKAAKTTGGNGGEVVTVNTVEELQKSMADDKARTVRLGADLSADSKVTVKFGANKTLLGTDKGNGLHNIYMVSDKSGGNDIFQNLDFTHDSRYRENGDMQMFISNGERYWLDHNTFTGTKKENPTGLDKLLYVGGTADNVSLTNSKFQNNEYGVILGQPDDSPTAKAQYQGYPRMTIANNAFNDLTVRAPGLMRHGDFDVYNNYIDNFHLGFTATGDAHILSQANYFEKGVDVRNKSSAQGVLDDYGDAHFKDVGSNVSFTQKSPVTVWSPQYQREIKTAEAAKAYDLVNAGANP
;
A
#
# COMPACT_ATOMS: atom_id res chain seq x y z
N MET A 1 -17.85 8.36 -31.70
CA MET A 1 -16.51 8.89 -32.06
C MET A 1 -16.40 10.30 -31.50
N SER A 2 -15.40 10.57 -30.65
CA SER A 2 -14.93 11.92 -30.31
C SER A 2 -13.43 11.82 -30.05
N ILE A 3 -12.61 12.52 -30.83
CA ILE A 3 -11.14 12.40 -30.76
C ILE A 3 -10.59 13.59 -29.97
N ILE A 4 -10.07 13.33 -28.76
CA ILE A 4 -9.32 14.34 -27.99
C ILE A 4 -7.86 14.28 -28.46
N ASN A 5 -7.51 15.15 -29.40
CA ASN A 5 -6.13 15.28 -29.88
C ASN A 5 -5.34 16.20 -28.93
N ARG A 6 -4.23 15.70 -28.33
CA ARG A 6 -3.32 16.50 -27.49
C ARG A 6 -1.93 16.53 -28.13
N ASN A 7 -1.61 17.65 -28.76
CA ASN A 7 -0.25 17.93 -29.24
C ASN A 7 0.65 18.27 -28.05
N TYR A 8 1.81 17.63 -27.94
CA TYR A 8 2.94 18.12 -27.16
C TYR A 8 3.94 18.78 -28.11
N SER A 9 4.40 19.98 -27.74
CA SER A 9 5.51 20.67 -28.42
C SER A 9 6.64 20.92 -27.41
N PRO A 10 7.87 20.45 -27.66
CA PRO A 10 9.01 20.82 -26.83
C PRO A 10 9.49 22.25 -27.16
N VAL A 11 10.09 22.94 -26.20
CA VAL A 11 10.82 24.19 -26.41
C VAL A 11 12.16 24.09 -25.69
N SER A 12 13.25 24.31 -26.43
CA SER A 12 14.62 24.28 -25.90
C SER A 12 14.96 25.55 -25.12
N GLY A 13 15.87 25.43 -24.14
CA GLY A 13 16.23 26.52 -23.23
C GLY A 13 17.25 27.54 -23.76
N SER A 14 17.64 28.46 -22.89
CA SER A 14 18.67 29.49 -23.09
C SER A 14 19.50 29.70 -21.81
N THR A 15 20.62 30.42 -21.92
CA THR A 15 21.77 30.35 -20.99
C THR A 15 21.80 31.38 -19.85
N LEU A 16 22.63 31.08 -18.84
CA LEU A 16 23.01 31.94 -17.70
C LEU A 16 23.71 33.26 -18.15
N PRO A 17 23.86 34.24 -17.23
CA PRO A 17 25.10 34.28 -16.41
C PRO A 17 24.83 34.39 -14.88
N ALA A 18 25.90 34.28 -14.07
CA ALA A 18 25.85 34.26 -12.60
C ALA A 18 26.59 35.47 -11.97
N LEU A 19 26.35 35.74 -10.67
CA LEU A 19 27.25 36.55 -9.83
C LEU A 19 27.16 36.23 -8.32
N ASP A 20 28.15 35.47 -7.85
CA ASP A 20 28.92 35.52 -6.58
C ASP A 20 28.36 35.85 -5.16
N SER A 21 29.12 35.37 -4.16
CA SER A 21 29.27 35.79 -2.74
C SER A 21 28.34 35.27 -1.61
N MET A 22 29.01 34.74 -0.58
CA MET A 22 28.59 34.32 0.78
C MET A 22 29.04 35.41 1.81
N PRO A 23 28.86 35.33 3.17
CA PRO A 23 28.52 34.17 4.02
C PRO A 23 27.56 34.41 5.24
N ASP A 24 27.50 33.37 6.09
CA ASP A 24 27.25 33.35 7.55
C ASP A 24 25.82 33.23 8.15
N SER A 25 25.84 32.67 9.38
CA SER A 25 24.78 32.17 10.26
C SER A 25 25.23 32.44 11.73
N PRO A 26 24.52 32.08 12.84
CA PRO A 26 23.27 31.31 12.97
C PRO A 26 22.22 31.88 13.97
N ALA A 27 21.01 31.29 13.98
CA ALA A 27 20.10 31.32 15.14
C ALA A 27 19.09 30.14 15.15
N ARG A 28 18.78 29.61 16.34
CA ARG A 28 17.77 28.55 16.62
C ARG A 28 17.46 28.58 18.14
N PRO A 29 16.36 28.02 18.67
CA PRO A 29 15.04 27.72 18.10
C PRO A 29 13.91 28.56 18.74
N LYS A 30 12.67 28.34 18.31
CA LYS A 30 11.48 28.36 19.20
C LYS A 30 10.50 27.26 18.79
N ASP A 31 9.81 26.70 19.77
CA ASP A 31 8.96 25.52 19.61
C ASP A 31 7.54 25.87 19.13
N SER A 32 6.95 24.98 18.34
CA SER A 32 5.50 24.80 18.26
C SER A 32 5.19 23.32 17.98
N ALA A 33 4.24 22.76 18.72
CA ALA A 33 3.85 21.36 18.56
C ALA A 33 2.82 21.20 17.44
N ALA A 34 3.12 20.40 16.43
CA ALA A 34 2.20 20.09 15.34
C ALA A 34 1.31 18.88 15.68
N VAL A 35 0.00 19.12 15.87
CA VAL A 35 -0.98 18.06 16.07
C VAL A 35 -1.35 17.44 14.72
N HIS A 36 -0.78 16.28 14.40
CA HIS A 36 -1.12 15.55 13.17
C HIS A 36 -2.50 14.90 13.26
N ASN A 37 -3.52 15.59 12.74
CA ASN A 37 -4.75 14.93 12.30
C ASN A 37 -4.50 14.29 10.92
N GLY A 38 -4.83 13.01 10.80
CA GLY A 38 -4.68 12.26 9.55
C GLY A 38 -5.84 12.55 8.61
N THR A 39 -5.71 13.58 7.78
CA THR A 39 -6.63 13.85 6.67
C THR A 39 -6.13 13.11 5.43
N MET A 40 -7.02 12.42 4.71
CA MET A 40 -6.65 11.76 3.45
C MET A 40 -6.16 12.80 2.44
N ILE A 41 -5.00 12.57 1.83
CA ILE A 41 -4.45 13.44 0.79
C ILE A 41 -5.19 13.14 -0.52
N ASP A 42 -5.80 14.16 -1.12
CA ASP A 42 -6.30 14.06 -2.49
C ASP A 42 -5.12 14.22 -3.46
N PHE A 43 -4.86 13.17 -4.25
CA PHE A 43 -3.76 13.11 -5.20
C PHE A 43 -4.16 13.75 -6.54
N GLY A 44 -4.66 15.00 -6.50
CA GLY A 44 -5.39 15.66 -7.59
C GLY A 44 -4.82 17.01 -8.06
N ALA A 45 -4.15 16.99 -9.21
CA ALA A 45 -3.91 18.08 -10.19
C ALA A 45 -3.66 19.55 -9.72
N PHE A 46 -2.52 20.10 -10.16
CA PHE A 46 -2.12 21.52 -10.06
C PHE A 46 -3.22 22.55 -10.40
N ALA A 47 -3.50 23.46 -9.45
CA ALA A 47 -4.12 24.74 -9.75
C ALA A 47 -3.09 25.75 -10.28
N ARG A 48 -3.48 26.61 -11.24
CA ARG A 48 -2.58 27.60 -11.84
C ARG A 48 -2.37 28.80 -10.91
N VAL A 49 -1.11 29.21 -10.74
CA VAL A 49 -0.77 30.52 -10.17
C VAL A 49 -1.14 31.62 -11.16
N SER A 50 -1.88 32.62 -10.68
CA SER A 50 -1.99 33.95 -11.31
C SER A 50 -1.40 34.97 -10.33
N ALA A 51 -0.56 35.86 -10.83
CA ALA A 51 0.20 36.79 -9.98
C ALA A 51 -0.66 37.95 -9.42
N SER A 52 -0.16 38.56 -8.36
CA SER A 52 -0.75 39.68 -7.62
C SER A 52 -0.55 41.05 -8.30
N ASP A 53 -1.36 42.04 -7.94
CA ASP A 53 -0.79 43.27 -7.35
C ASP A 53 -1.76 44.15 -6.54
N SER A 54 -1.59 44.12 -5.20
CA SER A 54 -1.38 45.29 -4.33
C SER A 54 -2.49 46.41 -4.23
N PRO A 55 -2.37 47.43 -3.35
CA PRO A 55 -3.02 47.32 -2.02
C PRO A 55 -3.79 48.56 -1.53
N SER A 56 -4.61 48.43 -0.47
CA SER A 56 -4.94 49.54 0.45
C SER A 56 -5.56 49.08 1.78
N THR A 57 -5.65 49.99 2.75
CA THR A 57 -5.93 49.74 4.18
C THR A 57 -7.32 50.20 4.61
N SER A 58 -7.87 49.55 5.67
CA SER A 58 -8.34 50.19 6.92
C SER A 58 -9.49 49.41 7.61
N LEU A 59 -9.79 49.80 8.86
CA LEU A 59 -10.80 49.22 9.75
C LEU A 59 -12.05 50.11 9.78
N HIS A 60 -13.27 49.54 9.78
CA HIS A 60 -14.11 49.52 11.00
C HIS A 60 -15.46 48.79 10.81
N ALA A 61 -16.22 48.67 11.90
CA ALA A 61 -17.52 48.02 11.95
C ALA A 61 -18.68 48.96 11.57
N GLY A 62 -19.76 48.40 11.04
CA GLY A 62 -21.02 49.09 10.80
C GLY A 62 -22.10 48.13 10.34
N ALA A 63 -23.25 48.12 11.00
CA ALA A 63 -24.38 47.25 10.64
C ALA A 63 -25.48 48.05 9.92
N ARG A 64 -26.04 47.47 8.84
CA ARG A 64 -27.47 47.48 8.51
C ARG A 64 -27.78 46.72 7.21
N THR A 65 -29.02 46.25 7.11
CA THR A 65 -29.66 45.78 5.88
C THR A 65 -30.01 46.93 4.94
N PRO A 66 -30.15 46.64 3.63
CA PRO A 66 -31.15 47.31 2.80
C PRO A 66 -32.13 46.32 2.16
N GLU A 67 -33.29 46.83 1.77
CA GLU A 67 -34.36 46.12 1.05
C GLU A 67 -34.33 46.42 -0.46
N ILE A 68 -34.92 45.49 -1.22
CA ILE A 68 -35.65 45.70 -2.49
C ILE A 68 -34.85 45.99 -3.80
N GLN A 69 -35.41 45.41 -4.86
CA GLN A 69 -35.07 45.40 -6.29
C GLN A 69 -35.42 46.74 -7.01
N PRO A 70 -35.24 46.93 -8.35
CA PRO A 70 -34.91 45.95 -9.41
C PRO A 70 -33.86 46.39 -10.46
N TYR A 71 -33.52 45.47 -11.37
CA TYR A 71 -33.77 45.60 -12.82
C TYR A 71 -33.60 44.23 -13.49
N ALA A 72 -34.28 44.00 -14.62
CA ALA A 72 -34.35 42.69 -15.28
C ALA A 72 -33.94 42.75 -16.75
N SER A 73 -33.26 41.70 -17.22
CA SER A 73 -33.14 41.38 -18.65
C SER A 73 -32.78 39.90 -18.86
N SER A 74 -33.76 39.13 -19.32
CA SER A 74 -33.58 37.83 -19.98
C SER A 74 -33.94 37.98 -21.46
N PRO A 75 -33.48 37.06 -22.33
CA PRO A 75 -34.49 36.23 -23.00
C PRO A 75 -34.22 34.72 -22.88
N GLN A 76 -35.27 33.92 -23.07
CA GLN A 76 -35.33 32.51 -22.68
C GLN A 76 -34.57 31.51 -23.57
N GLY A 77 -34.36 30.31 -23.02
CA GLY A 77 -34.44 29.04 -23.74
C GLY A 77 -35.45 28.12 -23.03
N GLU A 78 -36.55 27.76 -23.69
CA GLU A 78 -37.80 27.29 -23.04
C GLU A 78 -37.78 25.89 -22.37
N ASN A 79 -36.64 25.19 -22.36
CA ASN A 79 -36.55 23.80 -21.89
C ASN A 79 -36.21 23.61 -20.40
N GLY A 80 -35.90 24.70 -19.66
CA GLY A 80 -35.48 24.64 -18.25
C GLY A 80 -36.62 24.36 -17.25
N GLU A 81 -37.65 25.19 -17.21
CA GLU A 81 -38.71 25.07 -16.19
C GLU A 81 -39.60 23.83 -16.39
N LEU A 82 -39.85 23.45 -17.66
CA LEU A 82 -40.63 22.26 -18.01
C LEU A 82 -39.92 20.94 -17.68
N THR A 83 -38.61 20.93 -17.47
CA THR A 83 -37.88 19.75 -16.99
C THR A 83 -37.84 19.69 -15.46
N LEU A 84 -37.63 20.82 -14.78
CA LEU A 84 -37.62 20.86 -13.31
C LEU A 84 -38.97 20.45 -12.70
N ASN A 85 -40.09 20.99 -13.20
CA ASN A 85 -41.42 20.66 -12.68
C ASN A 85 -41.79 19.18 -12.90
N LYS A 86 -41.37 18.58 -14.02
CA LYS A 86 -41.55 17.14 -14.29
C LYS A 86 -40.69 16.27 -13.36
N LEU A 87 -39.48 16.71 -13.01
CA LEU A 87 -38.62 16.01 -12.06
C LEU A 87 -39.21 16.03 -10.64
N VAL A 88 -39.75 17.18 -10.21
CA VAL A 88 -40.41 17.32 -8.89
C VAL A 88 -41.63 16.40 -8.77
N GLU A 89 -42.52 16.38 -9.77
CA GLU A 89 -43.70 15.49 -9.74
C GLU A 89 -43.31 14.00 -9.89
N ALA A 90 -42.24 13.67 -10.61
CA ALA A 90 -41.72 12.29 -10.64
C ALA A 90 -41.19 11.83 -9.27
N ILE A 91 -40.42 12.69 -8.57
CA ILE A 91 -39.94 12.42 -7.21
C ILE A 91 -41.12 12.27 -6.24
N ARG A 92 -42.12 13.15 -6.33
CA ARG A 92 -43.35 13.07 -5.54
C ARG A 92 -44.09 11.76 -5.74
N GLY A 93 -44.30 11.33 -7.00
CA GLY A 93 -44.97 10.08 -7.33
C GLY A 93 -44.23 8.82 -6.83
N ILE A 94 -42.89 8.87 -6.73
CA ILE A 94 -42.08 7.81 -6.13
C ILE A 94 -42.26 7.79 -4.60
N LEU A 95 -42.24 8.96 -3.95
CA LEU A 95 -42.43 9.07 -2.50
C LEU A 95 -43.82 8.61 -2.05
N GLU A 96 -44.88 9.00 -2.76
CA GLU A 96 -46.25 8.54 -2.44
C GLU A 96 -46.40 7.02 -2.57
N LYS A 97 -45.77 6.39 -3.57
CA LYS A 97 -45.73 4.91 -3.68
C LYS A 97 -44.97 4.27 -2.52
N LEU A 98 -43.84 4.84 -2.09
CA LEU A 98 -43.10 4.38 -0.92
C LEU A 98 -43.93 4.48 0.36
N PHE A 99 -44.61 5.60 0.60
CA PHE A 99 -45.50 5.76 1.75
C PHE A 99 -46.74 4.87 1.67
N SER A 100 -47.25 4.57 0.48
CA SER A 100 -48.34 3.60 0.29
C SER A 100 -47.91 2.15 0.52
N LEU A 101 -46.63 1.80 0.34
CA LEU A 101 -46.09 0.47 0.66
C LEU A 101 -45.73 0.33 2.14
N LEU A 102 -45.36 1.43 2.81
CA LEU A 102 -45.10 1.49 4.25
C LEU A 102 -46.39 1.54 5.10
N ARG A 103 -47.54 1.88 4.50
CA ARG A 103 -48.86 1.87 5.14
C ARG A 103 -49.69 0.68 4.64
N GLY A 104 -49.47 -0.49 5.24
CA GLY A 104 -50.18 -1.73 4.86
C GLY A 104 -51.71 -1.59 4.91
N ASN A 105 -52.40 -2.23 3.96
CA ASN A 105 -53.86 -2.17 3.84
C ASN A 105 -54.58 -2.74 5.08
N PRO A 106 -55.66 -2.10 5.56
CA PRO A 106 -56.61 -2.71 6.48
C PRO A 106 -57.31 -3.94 5.86
N GLN A 107 -57.73 -4.88 6.71
CA GLN A 107 -58.53 -6.03 6.29
C GLN A 107 -60.01 -5.65 6.11
N GLU A 108 -60.65 -6.16 5.05
CA GLU A 108 -62.11 -6.37 5.03
C GLU A 108 -62.46 -7.75 5.63
N GLN A 109 -63.68 -7.90 6.14
CA GLN A 109 -64.11 -9.11 6.87
C GLN A 109 -65.39 -9.73 6.28
N GLN A 110 -65.39 -11.08 6.26
CA GLN A 110 -66.58 -11.96 6.30
C GLN A 110 -67.52 -11.97 5.06
N PRO A 111 -68.44 -12.96 4.93
CA PRO A 111 -68.80 -14.04 5.86
C PRO A 111 -68.50 -15.47 5.35
N SER A 112 -69.01 -16.48 6.05
CA SER A 112 -68.71 -17.91 5.90
C SER A 112 -69.88 -18.74 5.35
N THR A 113 -69.64 -20.00 4.92
CA THR A 113 -70.59 -21.11 5.11
C THR A 113 -69.98 -22.51 4.87
N ALA A 114 -70.48 -23.48 5.65
CA ALA A 114 -70.71 -24.91 5.35
C ALA A 114 -69.56 -25.90 4.99
N GLN A 115 -69.71 -27.11 5.55
CA GLN A 115 -68.98 -28.37 5.26
C GLN A 115 -69.91 -29.30 4.44
N PRO A 116 -69.44 -30.43 3.84
CA PRO A 116 -69.41 -31.70 4.59
C PRO A 116 -68.32 -32.73 4.16
N GLN A 117 -68.22 -33.81 4.95
CA GLN A 117 -67.93 -35.25 4.65
C GLN A 117 -67.23 -35.66 3.32
N SER A 118 -66.33 -36.65 3.26
CA SER A 118 -65.70 -37.58 4.25
C SER A 118 -64.42 -38.20 3.58
N GLU A 119 -63.77 -39.34 3.89
CA GLU A 119 -63.98 -40.52 4.77
C GLU A 119 -62.61 -41.20 5.12
N ASN A 120 -62.58 -42.42 5.67
CA ASN A 120 -61.34 -43.17 6.03
C ASN A 120 -61.58 -44.70 6.09
N PRO A 121 -60.63 -45.56 5.66
CA PRO A 121 -59.82 -46.36 6.62
C PRO A 121 -58.37 -46.67 6.11
N THR A 122 -57.40 -47.34 6.78
CA THR A 122 -57.38 -48.23 7.96
C THR A 122 -55.97 -48.32 8.63
N ARG A 123 -55.88 -49.07 9.75
CA ARG A 123 -54.77 -49.88 10.36
C ARG A 123 -53.48 -50.19 9.54
N THR A 124 -52.31 -50.51 10.15
CA THR A 124 -52.01 -51.05 11.52
C THR A 124 -50.81 -50.37 12.24
N GLY A 125 -50.84 -50.26 13.58
CA GLY A 125 -49.67 -49.97 14.47
C GLY A 125 -49.18 -51.22 15.22
N PRO A 126 -48.64 -51.14 16.48
CA PRO A 126 -48.47 -50.01 17.41
C PRO A 126 -47.14 -49.23 17.18
N SER A 127 -46.30 -48.68 18.09
CA SER A 127 -46.12 -48.63 19.57
C SER A 127 -45.06 -47.55 19.95
N SER A 128 -44.93 -46.97 21.16
CA SER A 128 -45.81 -46.89 22.34
C SER A 128 -45.24 -45.94 23.44
N THR A 129 -46.13 -45.29 24.20
CA THR A 129 -45.97 -44.76 25.60
C THR A 129 -44.83 -43.80 25.99
N SER A 130 -45.22 -42.56 26.32
CA SER A 130 -44.61 -41.70 27.37
C SER A 130 -45.39 -41.82 28.69
N PRO A 131 -45.03 -41.06 29.74
CA PRO A 131 -46.05 -40.17 30.32
C PRO A 131 -45.55 -38.75 30.67
N THR A 132 -46.50 -37.84 30.88
CA THR A 132 -46.34 -36.40 31.21
C THR A 132 -46.85 -36.13 32.63
N PHE A 133 -46.53 -34.97 33.26
CA PHE A 133 -47.51 -34.07 33.94
C PHE A 133 -46.84 -32.80 34.54
N SER A 134 -47.66 -31.82 34.96
CA SER A 134 -47.35 -30.48 35.53
C SER A 134 -48.60 -29.98 36.32
N PRO A 135 -48.80 -28.72 36.80
CA PRO A 135 -47.95 -27.50 36.93
C PRO A 135 -48.16 -26.78 38.32
N THR A 136 -48.16 -25.41 38.37
CA THR A 136 -48.68 -24.47 39.42
C THR A 136 -47.95 -24.35 40.79
N SER A 137 -47.86 -23.21 41.51
CA SER A 137 -48.05 -21.76 41.22
C SER A 137 -47.76 -20.83 42.44
N LEU A 138 -47.59 -19.49 42.22
CA LEU A 138 -47.66 -18.36 43.20
C LEU A 138 -46.46 -18.23 44.19
N SER A 139 -46.11 -17.09 44.84
CA SER A 139 -46.69 -15.72 44.93
C SER A 139 -45.66 -14.59 45.27
N LYS A 140 -45.92 -13.36 44.74
CA LYS A 140 -45.70 -11.98 45.27
C LYS A 140 -44.39 -11.48 45.97
N SER A 141 -44.14 -10.19 45.71
CA SER A 141 -43.10 -9.23 46.16
C SER A 141 -43.28 -8.71 47.63
N PRO A 142 -42.59 -7.65 48.16
CA PRO A 142 -41.61 -6.71 47.56
C PRO A 142 -40.38 -6.31 48.43
N SER A 143 -39.44 -5.55 47.86
CA SER A 143 -39.05 -4.19 48.34
C SER A 143 -37.93 -3.56 47.49
N ALA A 144 -37.87 -2.22 47.47
CA ALA A 144 -36.75 -1.42 46.96
C ALA A 144 -36.23 -0.50 48.08
N THR A 145 -35.17 0.29 47.82
CA THR A 145 -35.04 1.74 48.14
C THR A 145 -33.59 2.20 48.44
N GLN A 146 -33.15 3.25 47.72
CA GLN A 146 -32.10 4.26 48.03
C GLN A 146 -30.63 3.89 48.35
N THR A 147 -29.75 4.29 47.43
CA THR A 147 -28.57 5.15 47.72
C THR A 147 -29.00 6.54 48.23
N PRO A 148 -28.20 7.30 49.02
CA PRO A 148 -27.09 8.09 48.43
C PRO A 148 -25.87 8.41 49.33
N ASP A 149 -24.87 9.07 48.71
CA ASP A 149 -23.86 10.02 49.27
C ASP A 149 -22.87 9.58 50.38
N ALA A 150 -21.75 10.27 50.65
CA ALA A 150 -20.77 10.99 49.78
C ALA A 150 -19.53 11.40 50.64
N HIS A 151 -18.35 11.59 50.01
CA HIS A 151 -17.15 12.23 50.59
C HIS A 151 -16.50 11.53 51.83
N SER A 152 -15.26 11.83 52.27
CA SER A 152 -14.20 12.76 51.81
C SER A 152 -12.79 12.22 52.18
N ASP A 153 -11.78 12.71 51.44
CA ASP A 153 -10.34 12.70 51.80
C ASP A 153 -10.07 13.48 53.10
N PRO A 154 -9.00 13.17 53.88
CA PRO A 154 -8.04 14.25 54.12
C PRO A 154 -6.55 13.86 54.28
N SER A 155 -5.68 14.70 53.73
CA SER A 155 -4.33 15.03 54.26
C SER A 155 -4.28 16.52 54.59
N PRO A 156 -3.61 16.97 55.69
CA PRO A 156 -2.23 17.49 55.54
C PRO A 156 -1.30 17.43 56.79
N GLY A 157 0.02 17.61 56.61
CA GLY A 157 0.99 17.88 57.69
C GLY A 157 2.44 18.05 57.19
N LYS A 158 3.26 18.94 57.80
CA LYS A 158 4.63 19.29 57.34
C LYS A 158 5.63 19.58 58.50
N SER A 159 6.92 19.65 58.13
CA SER A 159 8.15 20.07 58.86
C SER A 159 9.01 18.92 59.46
N GLY A 160 10.35 18.90 59.38
CA GLY A 160 11.36 19.76 58.70
C GLY A 160 12.78 19.13 58.80
N ALA A 161 13.90 19.68 58.30
CA ALA A 161 14.13 20.92 57.53
C ALA A 161 15.39 20.89 56.60
N SER A 162 16.62 21.10 57.12
CA SER A 162 17.89 21.32 56.35
C SER A 162 19.13 21.38 57.30
N PRO A 163 20.44 21.41 56.87
CA PRO A 163 20.97 22.12 55.68
C PRO A 163 22.21 21.58 54.88
N ARG A 164 22.17 21.85 53.55
CA ARG A 164 23.22 22.51 52.71
C ARG A 164 24.61 21.87 52.40
N ALA A 165 24.69 21.29 51.19
CA ALA A 165 25.70 21.46 50.10
C ALA A 165 27.22 21.14 50.25
N ALA A 166 27.77 20.38 49.28
CA ALA A 166 28.92 20.78 48.43
C ALA A 166 29.19 19.84 47.22
N THR A 167 29.76 20.43 46.16
CA THR A 167 30.48 19.99 44.92
C THR A 167 30.86 18.49 44.68
N PRO A 168 30.88 18.01 43.41
CA PRO A 168 31.31 16.64 43.02
C PRO A 168 32.82 16.59 42.59
N PRO A 169 33.30 15.57 41.84
CA PRO A 169 34.19 14.52 42.36
C PRO A 169 35.67 14.64 41.94
N VAL A 170 36.54 13.85 42.58
CA VAL A 170 37.98 13.72 42.24
C VAL A 170 38.30 12.26 41.91
N ALA A 171 39.15 12.05 40.90
CA ALA A 171 39.58 10.72 40.43
C ALA A 171 40.85 10.23 41.15
N ALA A 172 41.17 8.93 41.02
CA ALA A 172 42.45 8.37 41.40
C ALA A 172 43.39 8.26 40.18
N GLU A 173 44.69 8.42 40.42
CA GLU A 173 45.77 8.39 39.41
C GLU A 173 46.12 6.93 39.03
N MET A 174 46.97 6.59 38.04
CA MET A 174 48.34 7.07 37.81
C MET A 174 48.72 7.20 36.32
N SER A 175 49.39 8.33 36.01
CA SER A 175 50.53 8.56 35.08
C SER A 175 50.92 7.47 34.06
N ASN A 176 51.30 7.82 32.81
CA ASN A 176 52.43 8.72 32.58
C ASN A 176 52.45 9.56 31.27
N THR A 177 53.08 10.74 31.37
CA THR A 177 53.64 11.71 30.38
C THR A 177 53.50 11.46 28.85
N GLN A 178 52.85 12.34 28.07
CA GLN A 178 53.36 13.57 27.36
C GLN A 178 54.14 13.34 26.04
N SER A 179 54.20 14.24 25.02
CA SER A 179 53.28 15.30 24.53
C SER A 179 53.74 15.93 23.19
N LEU A 180 52.85 15.97 22.18
CA LEU A 180 52.60 17.06 21.19
C LEU A 180 53.71 17.80 20.37
N LYS A 181 53.48 17.82 19.03
CA LYS A 181 53.65 18.92 18.00
C LYS A 181 54.70 18.79 16.86
N THR A 182 54.29 19.38 15.73
CA THR A 182 54.84 19.46 14.35
C THR A 182 55.34 20.90 14.02
N PRO A 183 55.85 21.22 12.80
CA PRO A 183 56.54 20.47 11.73
C PRO A 183 57.90 21.14 11.34
N PRO A 184 58.55 20.75 10.21
CA PRO A 184 58.82 21.78 9.16
C PRO A 184 58.60 21.29 7.71
N GLN A 185 58.92 22.12 6.71
CA GLN A 185 58.64 21.90 5.27
C GLN A 185 59.92 21.79 4.40
N LYS A 186 59.80 21.05 3.28
CA LYS A 186 60.59 21.08 2.02
C LYS A 186 62.12 20.85 2.04
N GLU A 187 62.55 19.86 1.25
CA GLU A 187 63.25 20.10 -0.03
C GLU A 187 63.13 18.87 -0.98
N ASP A 188 63.47 19.02 -2.27
CA ASP A 188 63.09 18.10 -3.35
C ASP A 188 64.13 17.02 -3.71
N VAL A 189 63.69 15.76 -3.94
CA VAL A 189 64.44 14.76 -4.74
C VAL A 189 63.48 13.96 -5.64
N LYS A 190 63.96 13.67 -6.86
CA LYS A 190 63.25 13.04 -7.98
C LYS A 190 63.16 11.50 -7.85
N PRO A 191 62.09 10.83 -8.34
CA PRO A 191 61.90 9.38 -8.20
C PRO A 191 62.75 8.52 -9.16
N SER A 192 62.85 7.23 -8.82
CA SER A 192 63.44 6.13 -9.61
C SER A 192 62.50 4.91 -9.61
N PRO A 193 62.62 3.95 -10.55
CA PRO A 193 61.45 3.27 -11.11
C PRO A 193 60.97 2.02 -10.35
N VAL A 194 59.69 1.69 -10.59
CA VAL A 194 59.03 0.43 -10.26
C VAL A 194 59.30 -0.61 -11.36
N SER A 195 59.34 -1.90 -11.00
CA SER A 195 59.45 -3.03 -11.93
C SER A 195 58.16 -3.85 -11.97
N ASP A 196 57.78 -4.36 -13.14
CA ASP A 196 56.53 -5.07 -13.38
C ASP A 196 56.51 -6.52 -12.84
N PRO A 197 55.33 -7.06 -12.48
CA PRO A 197 55.08 -8.51 -12.39
C PRO A 197 54.59 -9.09 -13.73
N GLU A 198 55.11 -10.25 -14.14
CA GLU A 198 54.85 -10.84 -15.46
C GLU A 198 53.46 -11.48 -15.65
N LEU A 199 53.03 -11.52 -16.92
CA LEU A 199 51.85 -12.24 -17.41
C LEU A 199 52.17 -13.73 -17.65
N LEU A 200 51.46 -14.64 -16.96
CA LEU A 200 51.37 -16.05 -17.36
C LEU A 200 50.00 -16.36 -17.99
N LYS A 201 50.03 -17.15 -19.07
CA LYS A 201 48.89 -17.38 -19.98
C LYS A 201 48.35 -18.78 -19.79
N THR A 202 47.02 -18.93 -19.67
CA THR A 202 46.36 -20.25 -19.72
C THR A 202 46.20 -20.70 -21.17
N GLU A 203 46.65 -21.91 -21.50
CA GLU A 203 46.63 -22.41 -22.88
C GLU A 203 45.26 -22.90 -23.37
N LEU A 204 45.09 -22.86 -24.69
CA LEU A 204 43.87 -23.21 -25.41
C LEU A 204 44.01 -24.57 -26.10
N LEU A 205 43.61 -25.65 -25.42
CA LEU A 205 43.67 -27.01 -25.97
C LEU A 205 42.70 -27.20 -27.13
N LYS A 206 43.25 -27.34 -28.34
CA LYS A 206 42.52 -27.69 -29.57
C LYS A 206 42.69 -29.17 -29.90
N THR A 207 41.59 -29.89 -30.09
CA THR A 207 41.56 -31.18 -30.78
C THR A 207 40.61 -31.09 -31.98
N LYS A 208 40.85 -31.92 -33.01
CA LYS A 208 40.13 -31.93 -34.30
C LYS A 208 40.33 -33.31 -34.96
N PRO A 209 39.54 -33.69 -35.98
CA PRO A 209 38.25 -34.34 -35.82
C PRO A 209 38.24 -35.78 -36.36
N SER A 210 37.29 -36.61 -35.94
CA SER A 210 37.07 -37.96 -36.48
C SER A 210 35.59 -38.35 -36.48
N GLY A 211 35.17 -39.06 -37.52
CA GLY A 211 33.95 -39.90 -37.52
C GLY A 211 32.64 -39.18 -37.83
N VAL A 212 32.02 -39.54 -38.96
CA VAL A 212 30.57 -39.40 -39.19
C VAL A 212 29.95 -40.78 -38.95
N ASP A 213 28.90 -40.85 -38.14
CA ASP A 213 27.87 -41.89 -38.24
C ASP A 213 26.49 -41.27 -37.96
N HIS A 214 25.45 -41.73 -38.65
CA HIS A 214 24.09 -41.20 -38.59
C HIS A 214 23.19 -42.16 -37.79
N ARG A 215 22.78 -41.80 -36.57
CA ARG A 215 21.69 -42.50 -35.85
C ARG A 215 20.81 -41.52 -35.06
N ASP A 216 19.60 -41.37 -35.57
CA ASP A 216 18.30 -41.27 -34.91
C ASP A 216 18.06 -40.36 -33.70
N ALA A 217 16.86 -39.76 -33.69
CA ALA A 217 16.44 -38.80 -32.69
C ALA A 217 16.05 -39.45 -31.34
N GLN A 218 16.44 -38.81 -30.24
CA GLN A 218 15.73 -38.89 -28.98
C GLN A 218 15.49 -37.48 -28.42
N THR A 219 14.22 -37.21 -28.09
CA THR A 219 13.76 -35.98 -27.45
C THR A 219 14.42 -35.81 -26.08
N PRO A 220 14.88 -34.61 -25.69
CA PRO A 220 15.28 -34.37 -24.31
C PRO A 220 14.05 -34.48 -23.40
N THR A 221 14.03 -35.52 -22.56
CA THR A 221 13.03 -35.70 -21.50
C THR A 221 13.02 -34.47 -20.60
N PRO A 222 11.85 -33.90 -20.23
CA PRO A 222 11.80 -32.77 -19.32
C PRO A 222 12.42 -33.15 -17.97
N GLU A 223 13.38 -32.35 -17.51
CA GLU A 223 13.96 -32.50 -16.18
C GLU A 223 12.86 -32.31 -15.13
N LYS A 224 12.88 -33.16 -14.10
CA LYS A 224 11.70 -33.38 -13.24
C LYS A 224 11.56 -32.26 -12.21
N THR A 225 10.90 -31.17 -12.61
CA THR A 225 10.55 -30.03 -11.74
C THR A 225 10.05 -30.51 -10.39
N GLN A 226 10.76 -30.12 -9.32
CA GLN A 226 10.33 -30.43 -7.96
C GLN A 226 9.16 -29.52 -7.60
N GLY A 227 7.93 -29.95 -7.92
CA GLY A 227 6.72 -29.33 -7.40
C GLY A 227 6.78 -29.32 -5.87
N ARG A 228 6.52 -28.15 -5.26
CA ARG A 228 6.56 -27.96 -3.81
C ARG A 228 5.65 -29.01 -3.15
N ALA A 229 6.19 -29.77 -2.20
CA ALA A 229 5.38 -30.66 -1.37
C ALA A 229 4.29 -29.85 -0.65
N PRO A 230 3.10 -30.42 -0.38
CA PRO A 230 2.06 -29.73 0.37
C PRO A 230 2.64 -29.23 1.72
N VAL A 231 2.25 -28.01 2.11
CA VAL A 231 2.80 -27.34 3.30
C VAL A 231 2.64 -28.26 4.52
N GLY A 232 3.77 -28.71 5.07
CA GLY A 232 3.81 -29.73 6.11
C GLY A 232 3.11 -29.25 7.38
N GLN A 233 2.23 -30.09 7.95
CA GLN A 233 1.49 -29.74 9.15
C GLN A 233 2.43 -29.57 10.36
N GLY A 234 2.52 -28.33 10.82
CA GLY A 234 3.06 -27.94 12.14
C GLY A 234 4.58 -27.82 12.21
N HIS A 235 5.08 -26.58 12.27
CA HIS A 235 5.99 -26.17 13.36
C HIS A 235 6.20 -24.66 13.60
N ASP A 236 5.29 -23.79 13.18
CA ASP A 236 4.87 -22.63 14.00
C ASP A 236 3.44 -22.21 13.62
N LEU A 237 2.81 -21.35 14.41
CA LEU A 237 1.46 -20.80 14.18
C LEU A 237 1.47 -19.40 13.53
N GLY A 238 2.65 -18.87 13.21
CA GLY A 238 2.88 -17.60 12.49
C GLY A 238 3.07 -17.76 10.98
N ALA A 239 3.58 -16.71 10.32
CA ALA A 239 3.99 -16.74 8.90
C ALA A 239 5.29 -17.54 8.68
N ASP A 240 5.45 -18.12 7.48
CA ASP A 240 6.71 -18.76 7.06
C ASP A 240 7.75 -17.68 6.70
N MET A 241 8.70 -17.46 7.60
CA MET A 241 9.75 -16.44 7.47
C MET A 241 10.91 -16.85 6.55
N SER A 242 10.97 -18.11 6.11
CA SER A 242 12.16 -18.68 5.45
C SER A 242 12.45 -18.02 4.10
N GLY A 243 11.38 -17.74 3.33
CA GLY A 243 11.44 -17.09 2.02
C GLY A 243 11.71 -15.58 2.03
N MET A 244 11.73 -14.92 3.19
CA MET A 244 11.95 -13.48 3.26
C MET A 244 13.33 -13.12 2.67
N VAL A 245 13.38 -12.00 1.94
CA VAL A 245 14.60 -11.35 1.42
C VAL A 245 14.50 -9.84 1.65
N GLY A 246 15.45 -9.07 1.12
CA GLY A 246 15.27 -7.61 1.01
C GLY A 246 15.46 -6.80 2.28
N PHE A 247 14.99 -5.54 2.25
CA PHE A 247 15.03 -4.63 3.38
C PHE A 247 14.23 -5.12 4.58
N ALA A 248 13.12 -5.84 4.37
CA ALA A 248 12.34 -6.43 5.45
C ALA A 248 13.21 -7.42 6.27
N LYS A 249 14.04 -8.22 5.60
CA LYS A 249 14.99 -9.14 6.25
C LYS A 249 16.17 -8.41 6.88
N ALA A 250 16.74 -7.42 6.18
CA ALA A 250 17.84 -6.61 6.71
C ALA A 250 17.46 -5.87 7.99
N ALA A 251 16.24 -5.34 8.05
CA ALA A 251 15.66 -4.66 9.21
C ALA A 251 15.01 -5.61 10.25
N LYS A 252 15.09 -6.93 10.03
CA LYS A 252 14.61 -7.99 10.95
C LYS A 252 13.11 -7.91 11.25
N THR A 253 12.29 -7.78 10.21
CA THR A 253 10.82 -7.86 10.32
C THR A 253 10.40 -9.21 10.91
N THR A 254 9.51 -9.20 11.90
CA THR A 254 8.95 -10.41 12.55
C THR A 254 7.44 -10.53 12.41
N GLY A 255 6.74 -9.45 12.05
CA GLY A 255 5.28 -9.43 12.15
C GLY A 255 4.82 -9.64 13.58
N GLY A 256 3.70 -10.35 13.71
CA GLY A 256 3.17 -10.88 14.97
C GLY A 256 3.59 -12.31 15.29
N ASN A 257 4.63 -12.85 14.64
CA ASN A 257 5.15 -14.18 14.97
C ASN A 257 5.72 -14.20 16.40
N GLY A 258 5.51 -15.31 17.12
CA GLY A 258 5.80 -15.42 18.56
C GLY A 258 4.85 -14.63 19.48
N GLY A 259 3.86 -13.91 18.90
CA GLY A 259 2.81 -13.21 19.63
C GLY A 259 1.57 -14.05 19.89
N GLU A 260 0.43 -13.38 20.10
CA GLU A 260 -0.88 -14.02 20.16
C GLU A 260 -1.29 -14.56 18.78
N VAL A 261 -1.95 -15.72 18.72
CA VAL A 261 -2.49 -16.24 17.46
C VAL A 261 -4.01 -16.30 17.55
N VAL A 262 -4.67 -15.65 16.59
CA VAL A 262 -6.13 -15.68 16.43
C VAL A 262 -6.50 -16.21 15.05
N THR A 263 -7.69 -16.76 14.93
CA THR A 263 -8.32 -17.07 13.63
C THR A 263 -9.59 -16.24 13.52
N VAL A 264 -9.77 -15.54 12.40
CA VAL A 264 -10.88 -14.62 12.16
C VAL A 264 -11.73 -15.11 10.99
N ASN A 265 -13.04 -15.03 11.14
CA ASN A 265 -14.04 -15.54 10.21
C ASN A 265 -15.05 -14.45 9.79
N THR A 266 -14.94 -13.25 10.36
CA THR A 266 -15.72 -12.06 9.96
C THR A 266 -14.83 -10.82 9.84
N VAL A 267 -15.35 -9.79 9.18
CA VAL A 267 -14.64 -8.52 8.97
C VAL A 267 -14.45 -7.75 10.29
N GLU A 268 -15.40 -7.86 11.22
CA GLU A 268 -15.34 -7.26 12.56
C GLU A 268 -14.25 -7.92 13.42
N GLU A 269 -14.11 -9.25 13.33
CA GLU A 269 -13.03 -9.99 13.98
C GLU A 269 -11.65 -9.59 13.43
N LEU A 270 -11.54 -9.41 12.11
CA LEU A 270 -10.34 -8.88 11.46
C LEU A 270 -10.02 -7.46 11.94
N GLN A 271 -10.97 -6.52 11.86
CA GLN A 271 -10.80 -5.14 12.32
C GLN A 271 -10.32 -5.08 13.78
N LYS A 272 -10.99 -5.82 14.67
CA LYS A 272 -10.62 -5.88 16.10
C LYS A 272 -9.22 -6.46 16.32
N SER A 273 -8.82 -7.44 15.52
CA SER A 273 -7.52 -8.13 15.67
C SER A 273 -6.34 -7.33 15.12
N MET A 274 -6.57 -6.41 14.17
CA MET A 274 -5.53 -5.58 13.57
C MET A 274 -5.32 -4.23 14.29
N ALA A 275 -6.32 -3.70 15.00
CA ALA A 275 -6.34 -2.29 15.44
C ALA A 275 -5.46 -1.90 16.65
N ASP A 276 -4.85 -2.85 17.38
CA ASP A 276 -3.92 -2.57 18.50
C ASP A 276 -2.44 -2.78 18.08
N ASP A 277 -1.47 -2.46 18.93
CA ASP A 277 -0.03 -2.68 18.66
C ASP A 277 0.51 -4.02 19.22
N LYS A 278 -0.37 -4.89 19.76
CA LYS A 278 0.03 -6.15 20.38
C LYS A 278 0.48 -7.13 19.29
N ALA A 279 1.66 -7.74 19.49
CA ALA A 279 2.17 -8.78 18.60
C ALA A 279 1.13 -9.88 18.39
N ARG A 280 0.62 -10.01 17.16
CA ARG A 280 -0.48 -10.93 16.83
C ARG A 280 -0.40 -11.47 15.40
N THR A 281 -0.43 -12.80 15.27
CA THR A 281 -0.75 -13.46 14.01
C THR A 281 -2.26 -13.59 13.90
N VAL A 282 -2.82 -12.98 12.87
CA VAL A 282 -4.24 -12.99 12.50
C VAL A 282 -4.38 -13.91 11.28
N ARG A 283 -4.95 -15.10 11.49
CA ARG A 283 -5.15 -16.09 10.43
C ARG A 283 -6.58 -15.98 9.88
N LEU A 284 -6.74 -15.97 8.56
CA LEU A 284 -8.06 -16.06 7.95
C LEU A 284 -8.59 -17.50 8.06
N GLY A 285 -9.76 -17.65 8.69
CA GLY A 285 -10.48 -18.93 8.85
C GLY A 285 -11.63 -19.13 7.85
N ALA A 286 -11.91 -18.10 7.04
CA ALA A 286 -12.82 -18.07 5.91
C ALA A 286 -12.36 -16.96 4.95
N ASP A 287 -12.78 -17.00 3.69
CA ASP A 287 -12.72 -15.82 2.82
C ASP A 287 -13.65 -14.73 3.37
N LEU A 288 -13.16 -13.50 3.49
CA LEU A 288 -13.92 -12.39 4.05
C LEU A 288 -14.43 -11.47 2.95
N SER A 289 -15.68 -11.06 3.04
CA SER A 289 -16.36 -10.21 2.07
C SER A 289 -17.24 -9.18 2.76
N ALA A 290 -17.44 -8.02 2.12
CA ALA A 290 -18.36 -6.99 2.60
C ALA A 290 -19.23 -6.42 1.46
N ASP A 291 -20.51 -6.17 1.76
CA ASP A 291 -21.48 -5.52 0.84
C ASP A 291 -21.13 -4.07 0.48
N SER A 292 -20.09 -3.51 1.10
CA SER A 292 -19.54 -2.19 0.77
C SER A 292 -18.07 -2.11 1.21
N LYS A 293 -17.32 -1.14 0.69
CA LYS A 293 -15.92 -0.87 1.07
C LYS A 293 -15.77 -0.74 2.59
N VAL A 294 -15.04 -1.67 3.21
CA VAL A 294 -14.63 -1.60 4.62
C VAL A 294 -13.14 -1.31 4.71
N THR A 295 -12.80 -0.25 5.44
CA THR A 295 -11.40 0.02 5.82
C THR A 295 -11.05 -0.76 7.09
N VAL A 296 -9.98 -1.55 7.02
CA VAL A 296 -9.34 -2.19 8.17
C VAL A 296 -8.06 -1.42 8.48
N LYS A 297 -8.02 -0.79 9.67
CA LYS A 297 -6.79 -0.19 10.19
C LYS A 297 -5.92 -1.24 10.87
N PHE A 298 -4.61 -1.13 10.70
CA PHE A 298 -3.64 -1.94 11.43
C PHE A 298 -2.65 -1.09 12.24
N GLY A 299 -2.46 -1.46 13.50
CA GLY A 299 -1.33 -1.03 14.34
C GLY A 299 -0.11 -1.92 14.12
N ALA A 300 0.88 -1.84 15.00
CA ALA A 300 2.16 -2.53 14.88
C ALA A 300 2.11 -4.04 15.18
N ASN A 301 3.17 -4.75 14.74
CA ASN A 301 3.48 -6.14 15.08
C ASN A 301 2.42 -7.15 14.62
N LYS A 302 1.92 -7.00 13.39
CA LYS A 302 0.91 -7.88 12.79
C LYS A 302 1.49 -8.89 11.83
N THR A 303 0.93 -10.08 11.82
CA THR A 303 1.02 -11.01 10.70
C THR A 303 -0.41 -11.30 10.25
N LEU A 304 -0.86 -10.76 9.11
CA LEU A 304 -2.12 -11.18 8.48
C LEU A 304 -1.81 -12.28 7.46
N LEU A 305 -2.39 -13.46 7.67
CA LEU A 305 -2.02 -14.69 6.97
C LEU A 305 -3.28 -15.41 6.44
N GLY A 306 -3.37 -15.56 5.11
CA GLY A 306 -4.36 -16.44 4.49
C GLY A 306 -3.98 -17.91 4.64
N THR A 307 -4.97 -18.80 4.69
CA THR A 307 -4.80 -20.21 5.01
C THR A 307 -5.59 -21.13 4.08
N ASP A 308 -5.44 -22.45 4.24
CA ASP A 308 -6.24 -23.50 3.60
C ASP A 308 -7.74 -23.47 3.98
N LYS A 309 -8.20 -22.45 4.70
CA LYS A 309 -9.60 -22.17 5.03
C LYS A 309 -10.12 -20.87 4.40
N GLY A 310 -9.24 -20.03 3.89
CA GLY A 310 -9.58 -18.78 3.21
C GLY A 310 -8.38 -17.83 3.07
N ASN A 311 -8.32 -17.13 1.96
CA ASN A 311 -7.34 -16.08 1.66
C ASN A 311 -7.96 -14.83 1.01
N GLY A 312 -9.22 -14.89 0.59
CA GLY A 312 -9.93 -13.80 -0.07
C GLY A 312 -10.30 -12.65 0.87
N LEU A 313 -10.09 -11.43 0.39
CA LEU A 313 -10.45 -10.16 1.04
C LEU A 313 -11.20 -9.28 0.03
N HIS A 314 -12.52 -9.47 -0.06
CA HIS A 314 -13.38 -8.76 -1.02
C HIS A 314 -13.99 -7.50 -0.41
N ASN A 315 -13.82 -6.35 -1.09
CA ASN A 315 -14.20 -5.01 -0.62
C ASN A 315 -13.53 -4.59 0.72
N ILE A 316 -12.43 -5.25 1.10
CA ILE A 316 -11.70 -5.00 2.34
C ILE A 316 -10.37 -4.29 2.01
N TYR A 317 -10.16 -3.12 2.62
CA TYR A 317 -9.07 -2.19 2.31
C TYR A 317 -8.18 -1.99 3.53
N MET A 318 -6.91 -2.38 3.43
CA MET A 318 -5.95 -2.36 4.54
C MET A 318 -5.20 -1.03 4.60
N VAL A 319 -5.20 -0.36 5.75
CA VAL A 319 -4.60 0.96 5.94
C VAL A 319 -3.73 0.99 7.20
N SER A 320 -2.47 1.41 7.09
CA SER A 320 -1.60 1.60 8.25
C SER A 320 -2.15 2.71 9.15
N ASP A 321 -2.36 2.43 10.44
CA ASP A 321 -2.54 3.50 11.42
C ASP A 321 -1.17 4.09 11.83
N LYS A 322 -1.17 5.14 12.66
CA LYS A 322 0.00 5.95 13.00
C LYS A 322 1.13 5.15 13.68
N SER A 323 0.79 4.04 14.32
CA SER A 323 1.73 3.15 15.00
C SER A 323 2.26 2.01 14.14
N GLY A 324 1.67 1.76 12.96
CA GLY A 324 2.00 0.62 12.10
C GLY A 324 3.49 0.49 11.80
N GLY A 325 3.93 -0.76 11.61
CA GLY A 325 5.33 -1.15 11.43
C GLY A 325 5.64 -2.46 12.14
N ASN A 326 6.68 -3.15 11.66
CA ASN A 326 6.94 -4.56 11.96
C ASN A 326 5.77 -5.47 11.55
N ASP A 327 5.24 -5.30 10.33
CA ASP A 327 4.04 -5.99 9.86
C ASP A 327 4.30 -6.90 8.64
N ILE A 328 3.57 -8.01 8.59
CA ILE A 328 3.62 -9.03 7.55
C ILE A 328 2.21 -9.24 6.99
N PHE A 329 2.10 -9.28 5.67
CA PHE A 329 0.89 -9.64 4.94
C PHE A 329 1.26 -10.75 3.97
N GLN A 330 0.75 -11.97 4.19
CA GLN A 330 1.15 -13.15 3.44
C GLN A 330 -0.05 -13.98 2.97
N ASN A 331 -0.01 -14.42 1.71
CA ASN A 331 -1.02 -15.28 1.10
C ASN A 331 -2.44 -14.71 1.12
N LEU A 332 -2.66 -13.47 0.65
CA LEU A 332 -3.97 -12.79 0.63
C LEU A 332 -4.41 -12.43 -0.81
N ASP A 333 -5.66 -12.68 -1.19
CA ASP A 333 -6.24 -12.25 -2.48
C ASP A 333 -7.23 -11.09 -2.30
N PHE A 334 -6.79 -9.89 -2.66
CA PHE A 334 -7.57 -8.66 -2.56
C PHE A 334 -8.39 -8.44 -3.83
N THR A 335 -9.71 -8.32 -3.68
CA THR A 335 -10.65 -7.98 -4.78
C THR A 335 -11.62 -6.87 -4.33
N HIS A 336 -12.27 -6.20 -5.28
CA HIS A 336 -13.27 -5.16 -4.98
C HIS A 336 -14.30 -4.99 -6.10
N ASP A 337 -15.43 -4.34 -5.79
CA ASP A 337 -16.42 -3.95 -6.79
C ASP A 337 -15.90 -2.84 -7.73
N SER A 338 -16.40 -2.86 -8.97
CA SER A 338 -16.15 -1.85 -10.00
C SER A 338 -16.80 -0.48 -9.74
N ARG A 339 -17.40 -0.27 -8.55
CA ARG A 339 -17.84 1.03 -8.02
C ARG A 339 -16.79 1.73 -7.14
N TYR A 340 -15.82 1.00 -6.59
CA TYR A 340 -14.77 1.55 -5.74
C TYR A 340 -13.54 1.86 -6.58
N ARG A 341 -13.61 3.00 -7.28
CA ARG A 341 -12.70 3.39 -8.37
C ARG A 341 -12.20 4.83 -8.29
N GLU A 342 -12.33 5.44 -7.13
CA GLU A 342 -11.88 6.80 -6.87
C GLU A 342 -10.37 6.87 -6.63
N ASN A 343 -9.83 8.09 -6.65
CA ASN A 343 -8.39 8.34 -6.50
C ASN A 343 -7.81 7.77 -5.18
N GLY A 344 -8.64 7.63 -4.14
CA GLY A 344 -8.28 7.07 -2.82
C GLY A 344 -8.73 5.62 -2.59
N ASP A 345 -9.22 4.91 -3.61
CA ASP A 345 -9.47 3.46 -3.52
C ASP A 345 -8.16 2.71 -3.77
N MET A 346 -7.55 2.22 -2.68
CA MET A 346 -6.29 1.47 -2.69
C MET A 346 -6.35 0.29 -1.72
N GLN A 347 -6.28 -0.93 -2.23
CA GLN A 347 -6.54 -2.16 -1.44
C GLN A 347 -5.55 -2.35 -0.28
N MET A 348 -4.31 -1.88 -0.45
CA MET A 348 -3.32 -1.72 0.61
C MET A 348 -2.73 -0.31 0.57
N PHE A 349 -2.68 0.37 1.72
CA PHE A 349 -2.14 1.72 1.87
C PHE A 349 -1.23 1.82 3.11
N ILE A 350 0.06 2.04 2.87
CA ILE A 350 1.10 2.15 3.90
C ILE A 350 1.75 3.55 3.81
N SER A 351 1.61 4.37 4.86
CA SER A 351 2.02 5.80 4.87
C SER A 351 3.12 6.17 5.85
N ASN A 352 3.52 5.25 6.71
CA ASN A 352 4.40 5.47 7.86
C ASN A 352 4.95 4.13 8.34
N GLY A 353 5.84 4.16 9.33
CA GLY A 353 6.37 2.95 9.95
C GLY A 353 7.56 2.35 9.21
N GLU A 354 8.12 1.28 9.76
CA GLU A 354 9.21 0.54 9.12
C GLU A 354 9.06 -0.96 9.37
N ARG A 355 9.81 -1.79 8.63
CA ARG A 355 9.77 -3.27 8.63
C ARG A 355 8.41 -3.78 8.13
N TYR A 356 8.30 -3.89 6.80
CA TYR A 356 7.09 -4.38 6.14
C TYR A 356 7.41 -5.50 5.16
N TRP A 357 6.71 -6.63 5.25
CA TRP A 357 6.82 -7.72 4.29
C TRP A 357 5.47 -8.03 3.64
N LEU A 358 5.39 -7.85 2.33
CA LEU A 358 4.22 -8.15 1.49
C LEU A 358 4.60 -9.32 0.59
N ASP A 359 4.11 -10.53 0.89
CA ASP A 359 4.58 -11.76 0.26
C ASP A 359 3.45 -12.66 -0.25
N HIS A 360 3.56 -13.23 -1.45
CA HIS A 360 2.53 -14.10 -2.03
C HIS A 360 1.11 -13.50 -1.97
N ASN A 361 0.94 -12.20 -2.20
CA ASN A 361 -0.39 -11.56 -2.23
C ASN A 361 -0.85 -11.35 -3.66
N THR A 362 -2.15 -11.50 -3.92
CA THR A 362 -2.78 -11.08 -5.18
C THR A 362 -3.58 -9.80 -4.95
N PHE A 363 -3.44 -8.84 -5.87
CA PHE A 363 -4.23 -7.62 -5.91
C PHE A 363 -4.90 -7.53 -7.28
N THR A 364 -6.23 -7.64 -7.30
CA THR A 364 -7.04 -7.67 -8.52
C THR A 364 -7.96 -6.46 -8.59
N GLY A 365 -7.72 -5.60 -9.59
CA GLY A 365 -8.57 -4.46 -9.91
C GLY A 365 -9.70 -4.80 -10.90
N THR A 366 -10.42 -3.77 -11.35
CA THR A 366 -11.68 -3.92 -12.13
C THR A 366 -11.64 -3.32 -13.54
N LYS A 367 -10.46 -3.30 -14.18
CA LYS A 367 -10.27 -2.78 -15.56
C LYS A 367 -11.15 -3.45 -16.62
N LYS A 368 -11.49 -4.72 -16.42
CA LYS A 368 -12.28 -5.52 -17.38
C LYS A 368 -13.74 -5.11 -17.40
N GLU A 369 -14.26 -4.64 -16.27
CA GLU A 369 -15.61 -4.14 -16.09
C GLU A 369 -15.73 -2.69 -16.57
N ASN A 370 -14.66 -1.90 -16.42
CA ASN A 370 -14.53 -0.53 -16.95
C ASN A 370 -13.04 -0.11 -17.05
N PRO A 371 -12.53 0.39 -18.19
CA PRO A 371 -11.12 0.80 -18.35
C PRO A 371 -10.86 2.29 -18.01
N THR A 372 -11.60 2.89 -17.05
CA THR A 372 -11.44 4.32 -16.69
C THR A 372 -11.39 4.57 -15.17
N GLY A 373 -10.95 3.60 -14.38
CA GLY A 373 -10.78 3.77 -12.93
C GLY A 373 -9.62 4.68 -12.55
N LEU A 374 -9.71 5.33 -11.40
CA LEU A 374 -8.61 6.06 -10.76
C LEU A 374 -8.08 5.34 -9.52
N ASP A 375 -8.64 4.19 -9.18
CA ASP A 375 -8.16 3.26 -8.14
C ASP A 375 -6.74 2.77 -8.42
N LYS A 376 -6.06 2.34 -7.35
CA LYS A 376 -4.71 1.74 -7.40
C LYS A 376 -4.71 0.45 -6.59
N LEU A 377 -3.73 -0.42 -6.81
CA LEU A 377 -3.67 -1.69 -6.08
C LEU A 377 -2.93 -1.53 -4.73
N LEU A 378 -1.78 -0.86 -4.73
CA LEU A 378 -0.93 -0.67 -3.53
C LEU A 378 -0.32 0.74 -3.47
N TYR A 379 -0.31 1.32 -2.27
CA TYR A 379 0.50 2.47 -1.89
C TYR A 379 1.50 2.13 -0.79
N VAL A 380 2.76 2.53 -1.00
CA VAL A 380 3.82 2.53 0.03
C VAL A 380 4.56 3.85 -0.07
N GLY A 381 4.34 4.78 0.86
CA GLY A 381 4.93 6.11 0.80
C GLY A 381 4.83 6.85 2.13
N GLY A 382 4.81 8.19 2.08
CA GLY A 382 5.00 9.00 3.27
C GLY A 382 6.34 8.65 3.93
N THR A 383 6.33 8.28 5.21
CA THR A 383 7.53 7.83 5.95
C THR A 383 7.56 6.31 6.17
N ALA A 384 6.90 5.53 5.30
CA ALA A 384 7.05 4.07 5.28
C ALA A 384 8.49 3.68 4.86
N ASP A 385 9.07 2.67 5.49
CA ASP A 385 10.47 2.28 5.21
C ASP A 385 10.76 0.78 5.42
N ASN A 386 11.93 0.34 4.95
CA ASN A 386 12.45 -1.02 5.08
C ASN A 386 11.43 -2.09 4.61
N VAL A 387 10.92 -1.91 3.40
CA VAL A 387 9.82 -2.72 2.83
C VAL A 387 10.36 -3.78 1.89
N SER A 388 9.70 -4.94 1.84
CA SER A 388 9.93 -5.93 0.78
C SER A 388 8.60 -6.44 0.24
N LEU A 389 8.41 -6.25 -1.06
CA LEU A 389 7.29 -6.72 -1.85
C LEU A 389 7.80 -7.89 -2.71
N THR A 390 7.43 -9.10 -2.34
CA THR A 390 7.98 -10.33 -2.92
C THR A 390 6.89 -11.29 -3.39
N ASN A 391 7.17 -12.03 -4.46
CA ASN A 391 6.34 -13.16 -4.91
C ASN A 391 4.86 -12.80 -5.08
N SER A 392 4.51 -11.54 -5.33
CA SER A 392 3.13 -11.03 -5.30
C SER A 392 2.65 -10.69 -6.71
N LYS A 393 1.33 -10.62 -6.89
CA LYS A 393 0.68 -10.44 -8.19
C LYS A 393 -0.22 -9.21 -8.21
N PHE A 394 -0.07 -8.38 -9.24
CA PHE A 394 -0.85 -7.16 -9.44
C PHE A 394 -1.51 -7.24 -10.81
N GLN A 395 -2.85 -7.21 -10.87
CA GLN A 395 -3.54 -7.50 -12.12
C GLN A 395 -4.83 -6.72 -12.39
N ASN A 396 -5.13 -6.54 -13.68
CA ASN A 396 -6.40 -6.04 -14.22
C ASN A 396 -6.79 -4.64 -13.70
N ASN A 397 -5.88 -3.66 -13.71
CA ASN A 397 -6.19 -2.29 -13.28
C ASN A 397 -5.58 -1.18 -14.16
N GLU A 398 -6.10 0.03 -14.07
CA GLU A 398 -5.50 1.19 -14.74
C GLU A 398 -4.19 1.62 -14.05
N TYR A 399 -4.17 1.67 -12.72
CA TYR A 399 -2.96 1.99 -11.96
C TYR A 399 -2.53 0.80 -11.10
N GLY A 400 -1.28 0.36 -11.27
CA GLY A 400 -0.65 -0.66 -10.45
C GLY A 400 -0.29 -0.15 -9.06
N VAL A 401 1.00 0.09 -8.83
CA VAL A 401 1.54 0.45 -7.50
C VAL A 401 2.17 1.85 -7.48
N ILE A 402 2.09 2.53 -6.34
CA ILE A 402 2.57 3.91 -6.16
C ILE A 402 3.46 3.99 -4.92
N LEU A 403 4.71 4.42 -5.13
CA LEU A 403 5.84 4.16 -4.23
C LEU A 403 6.61 5.48 -3.98
N GLY A 404 6.73 5.86 -2.71
CA GLY A 404 7.11 7.22 -2.32
C GLY A 404 5.92 8.18 -2.30
N GLN A 405 6.06 9.28 -1.56
CA GLN A 405 5.05 10.34 -1.53
C GLN A 405 4.87 10.93 -2.94
N PRO A 406 3.64 11.08 -3.47
CA PRO A 406 3.41 11.68 -4.78
C PRO A 406 3.34 13.21 -4.74
N ASP A 407 4.36 13.85 -4.16
CA ASP A 407 4.52 15.31 -4.11
C ASP A 407 5.97 15.66 -4.49
N ASP A 408 6.15 16.25 -5.66
CA ASP A 408 7.47 16.61 -6.19
C ASP A 408 7.94 18.01 -5.74
N SER A 409 7.25 18.66 -4.80
CA SER A 409 7.64 19.97 -4.28
C SER A 409 8.96 19.90 -3.49
N PRO A 410 9.73 21.02 -3.42
CA PRO A 410 10.97 21.05 -2.64
C PRO A 410 10.79 20.66 -1.17
N THR A 411 9.64 20.99 -0.57
CA THR A 411 9.28 20.61 0.80
C THR A 411 9.13 19.10 0.94
N ALA A 412 8.38 18.46 0.04
CA ALA A 412 8.18 17.01 0.06
C ALA A 412 9.48 16.26 -0.26
N LYS A 413 10.24 16.68 -1.27
CA LYS A 413 11.57 16.10 -1.58
C LYS A 413 12.51 16.16 -0.36
N ALA A 414 12.48 17.23 0.43
CA ALA A 414 13.26 17.33 1.67
C ALA A 414 12.68 16.52 2.85
N GLN A 415 11.36 16.37 2.93
CA GLN A 415 10.67 15.64 4.00
C GLN A 415 10.77 14.12 3.85
N TYR A 416 10.74 13.63 2.62
CA TYR A 416 10.65 12.21 2.28
C TYR A 416 11.93 11.65 1.64
N GLN A 417 13.05 12.40 1.67
CA GLN A 417 14.33 11.96 1.12
C GLN A 417 14.77 10.62 1.71
N GLY A 418 15.03 9.63 0.86
CA GLY A 418 15.38 8.26 1.24
C GLY A 418 14.19 7.35 1.57
N TYR A 419 12.94 7.84 1.51
CA TYR A 419 11.74 7.05 1.85
C TYR A 419 10.84 6.78 0.62
N PRO A 420 10.36 5.54 0.42
CA PRO A 420 10.69 4.29 1.14
C PRO A 420 11.97 3.62 0.59
N ARG A 421 12.68 2.85 1.43
CA ARG A 421 13.63 1.85 0.93
C ARG A 421 12.90 0.54 0.66
N MET A 422 12.87 0.11 -0.59
CA MET A 422 12.05 -1.02 -1.05
C MET A 422 12.83 -2.08 -1.83
N THR A 423 12.51 -3.33 -1.54
CA THR A 423 12.82 -4.50 -2.38
C THR A 423 11.56 -4.88 -3.13
N ILE A 424 11.64 -5.03 -4.45
CA ILE A 424 10.51 -5.41 -5.30
C ILE A 424 10.98 -6.56 -6.18
N ALA A 425 10.68 -7.80 -5.79
CA ALA A 425 11.25 -8.97 -6.45
C ALA A 425 10.32 -10.16 -6.67
N ASN A 426 10.53 -10.86 -7.79
CA ASN A 426 9.74 -12.02 -8.21
C ASN A 426 8.21 -11.74 -8.30
N ASN A 427 7.80 -10.51 -8.62
CA ASN A 427 6.38 -10.13 -8.69
C ASN A 427 5.86 -10.14 -10.12
N ALA A 428 4.62 -10.61 -10.30
CA ALA A 428 3.92 -10.61 -11.58
C ALA A 428 2.97 -9.41 -11.71
N PHE A 429 3.28 -8.48 -12.61
CA PHE A 429 2.46 -7.33 -12.98
C PHE A 429 1.79 -7.60 -14.34
N ASN A 430 0.46 -7.72 -14.40
CA ASN A 430 -0.25 -8.17 -15.61
C ASN A 430 -1.54 -7.39 -15.89
N ASP A 431 -1.71 -6.85 -17.11
CA ASP A 431 -2.88 -6.03 -17.47
C ASP A 431 -3.02 -4.80 -16.57
N LEU A 432 -1.91 -4.07 -16.43
CA LEU A 432 -1.79 -2.83 -15.68
C LEU A 432 -1.48 -1.68 -16.64
N THR A 433 -2.38 -0.72 -16.81
CA THR A 433 -2.15 0.34 -17.81
C THR A 433 -0.91 1.17 -17.45
N VAL A 434 -0.74 1.60 -16.20
CA VAL A 434 0.47 2.29 -15.75
C VAL A 434 0.97 1.79 -14.40
N ARG A 435 2.27 1.97 -14.14
CA ARG A 435 2.96 1.69 -12.86
C ARG A 435 3.15 0.19 -12.59
N ALA A 436 3.88 -0.45 -13.50
CA ALA A 436 4.17 -1.89 -13.55
C ALA A 436 5.65 -2.12 -13.92
N PRO A 437 6.61 -1.99 -12.97
CA PRO A 437 6.47 -2.36 -11.57
C PRO A 437 6.22 -1.19 -10.59
N GLY A 438 6.10 0.06 -11.04
CA GLY A 438 5.67 1.15 -10.15
C GLY A 438 6.01 2.58 -10.60
N LEU A 439 5.33 3.55 -9.97
CA LEU A 439 5.75 4.95 -9.93
C LEU A 439 6.58 5.15 -8.66
N MET A 440 7.83 5.58 -8.81
CA MET A 440 8.85 5.62 -7.76
C MET A 440 9.36 7.05 -7.53
N ARG A 441 9.43 7.46 -6.25
CA ARG A 441 9.88 8.78 -5.77
C ARG A 441 10.68 8.70 -4.48
N HIS A 442 11.60 9.66 -4.32
CA HIS A 442 12.37 10.04 -3.12
C HIS A 442 13.24 8.98 -2.43
N GLY A 443 12.83 7.71 -2.43
CA GLY A 443 13.51 6.61 -1.78
C GLY A 443 14.39 5.77 -2.70
N ASP A 444 14.79 4.62 -2.18
CA ASP A 444 15.71 3.71 -2.87
C ASP A 444 15.04 2.36 -3.19
N PHE A 445 15.11 1.95 -4.46
CA PHE A 445 14.35 0.84 -5.02
C PHE A 445 15.29 -0.20 -5.65
N ASP A 446 15.35 -1.41 -5.08
CA ASP A 446 16.00 -2.58 -5.67
C ASP A 446 14.92 -3.47 -6.29
N VAL A 447 14.87 -3.50 -7.62
CA VAL A 447 13.73 -4.01 -8.39
C VAL A 447 14.22 -5.11 -9.33
N TYR A 448 14.06 -6.38 -8.96
CA TYR A 448 14.71 -7.47 -9.68
C TYR A 448 13.89 -8.75 -9.86
N ASN A 449 14.20 -9.51 -10.91
CA ASN A 449 13.51 -10.75 -11.27
C ASN A 449 11.97 -10.63 -11.42
N ASN A 450 11.38 -9.46 -11.69
CA ASN A 450 9.93 -9.34 -11.81
C ASN A 450 9.46 -9.67 -13.25
N TYR A 451 8.25 -10.21 -13.38
CA TYR A 451 7.53 -10.41 -14.65
C TYR A 451 6.51 -9.29 -14.89
N ILE A 452 6.58 -8.65 -16.06
CA ILE A 452 5.71 -7.53 -16.45
C ILE A 452 5.07 -7.84 -17.81
N ASP A 453 3.74 -7.91 -17.85
CA ASP A 453 2.94 -8.31 -19.01
C ASP A 453 1.78 -7.33 -19.28
N ASN A 454 1.51 -7.06 -20.56
CA ASN A 454 0.35 -6.32 -21.04
C ASN A 454 0.16 -4.96 -20.31
N PHE A 455 1.12 -4.05 -20.51
CA PHE A 455 1.22 -2.77 -19.81
C PHE A 455 1.38 -1.59 -20.78
N HIS A 456 0.93 -0.39 -20.43
CA HIS A 456 1.25 0.82 -21.21
C HIS A 456 2.49 1.55 -20.66
N LEU A 457 2.58 1.81 -19.35
CA LEU A 457 3.79 2.37 -18.69
C LEU A 457 4.29 1.46 -17.57
N GLY A 458 5.56 1.07 -17.64
CA GLY A 458 6.22 0.15 -16.74
C GLY A 458 6.74 0.84 -15.48
N PHE A 459 8.04 1.14 -15.45
CA PHE A 459 8.60 2.07 -14.47
C PHE A 459 8.13 3.51 -14.76
N THR A 460 7.86 4.29 -13.72
CA THR A 460 7.87 5.77 -13.80
C THR A 460 8.85 6.30 -12.76
N ALA A 461 9.89 7.00 -13.20
CA ALA A 461 11.03 7.42 -12.37
C ALA A 461 11.09 8.95 -12.27
N THR A 462 10.93 9.49 -11.06
CA THR A 462 10.96 10.94 -10.80
C THR A 462 11.32 11.22 -9.32
N GLY A 463 11.42 12.49 -8.93
CA GLY A 463 11.37 12.86 -7.51
C GLY A 463 12.62 12.51 -6.70
N ASP A 464 13.81 12.47 -7.30
CA ASP A 464 15.10 12.10 -6.68
C ASP A 464 15.18 10.64 -6.17
N ALA A 465 14.39 9.72 -6.74
CA ALA A 465 14.46 8.30 -6.43
C ALA A 465 15.74 7.63 -6.96
N HIS A 466 16.34 6.70 -6.20
CA HIS A 466 17.40 5.80 -6.68
C HIS A 466 16.81 4.45 -7.09
N ILE A 467 16.93 4.05 -8.35
CA ILE A 467 16.29 2.83 -8.88
C ILE A 467 17.35 1.93 -9.52
N LEU A 468 17.56 0.76 -8.92
CA LEU A 468 18.38 -0.32 -9.44
C LEU A 468 17.46 -1.44 -9.96
N SER A 469 17.26 -1.49 -11.28
CA SER A 469 16.54 -2.54 -12.00
C SER A 469 17.48 -3.67 -12.39
N GLN A 470 17.12 -4.94 -12.18
CA GLN A 470 17.94 -6.09 -12.60
C GLN A 470 17.12 -7.30 -13.06
N ALA A 471 17.43 -7.86 -14.24
CA ALA A 471 16.84 -9.11 -14.73
C ALA A 471 15.29 -9.15 -14.72
N ASN A 472 14.62 -8.03 -14.95
CA ASN A 472 13.16 -7.98 -15.08
C ASN A 472 12.75 -8.39 -16.51
N TYR A 473 11.61 -9.09 -16.65
CA TYR A 473 11.12 -9.56 -17.94
C TYR A 473 9.84 -8.82 -18.34
N PHE A 474 9.94 -8.00 -19.37
CA PHE A 474 8.84 -7.25 -19.96
C PHE A 474 8.33 -7.94 -21.24
N GLU A 475 7.02 -8.10 -21.39
CA GLU A 475 6.39 -8.45 -22.67
C GLU A 475 5.03 -7.80 -22.87
N LYS A 476 4.56 -7.82 -24.13
CA LYS A 476 3.27 -7.26 -24.57
C LYS A 476 3.01 -5.80 -24.14
N GLY A 477 4.07 -5.00 -23.95
CA GLY A 477 3.94 -3.55 -23.73
C GLY A 477 3.20 -2.87 -24.89
N VAL A 478 2.42 -1.82 -24.62
CA VAL A 478 1.58 -1.12 -25.61
C VAL A 478 1.68 0.41 -25.55
N ASP A 479 1.27 1.09 -26.62
CA ASP A 479 1.07 2.55 -26.66
C ASP A 479 -0.35 2.99 -26.23
N VAL A 480 -0.58 4.29 -26.14
CA VAL A 480 -1.91 4.90 -25.86
C VAL A 480 -3.00 4.60 -26.91
N ARG A 481 -2.69 3.81 -27.94
CA ARG A 481 -3.61 3.34 -29.00
C ARG A 481 -3.74 1.80 -28.98
N ASN A 482 -3.28 1.16 -27.90
CA ASN A 482 -3.23 -0.29 -27.69
C ASN A 482 -2.46 -1.05 -28.79
N LYS A 483 -1.35 -0.48 -29.27
CA LYS A 483 -0.43 -1.12 -30.22
C LYS A 483 0.86 -1.53 -29.52
N SER A 484 1.39 -2.71 -29.85
CA SER A 484 2.67 -3.22 -29.32
C SER A 484 3.79 -2.17 -29.38
N SER A 485 4.41 -1.89 -28.24
CA SER A 485 5.40 -0.83 -28.04
C SER A 485 6.30 -1.13 -26.85
N ALA A 486 7.62 -1.06 -27.06
CA ALA A 486 8.61 -1.09 -25.99
C ALA A 486 8.89 0.30 -25.37
N GLN A 487 8.33 1.38 -25.92
CA GLN A 487 8.62 2.75 -25.42
C GLN A 487 8.09 2.99 -24.01
N GLY A 488 7.12 2.19 -23.55
CA GLY A 488 6.51 2.28 -22.24
C GLY A 488 7.32 1.70 -21.08
N VAL A 489 8.45 1.00 -21.31
CA VAL A 489 9.16 0.28 -20.23
C VAL A 489 9.66 1.20 -19.11
N LEU A 490 9.94 2.47 -19.42
CA LEU A 490 10.37 3.49 -18.47
C LEU A 490 9.88 4.88 -18.91
N ASP A 491 9.01 5.47 -18.09
CA ASP A 491 8.67 6.89 -18.12
C ASP A 491 9.61 7.66 -17.19
N ASP A 492 10.76 8.06 -17.72
CA ASP A 492 11.81 8.79 -16.99
C ASP A 492 11.54 10.30 -17.03
N TYR A 493 11.46 10.97 -15.88
CA TYR A 493 11.28 12.43 -15.82
C TYR A 493 12.60 13.21 -15.92
N GLY A 494 13.74 12.55 -15.77
CA GLY A 494 15.08 13.15 -15.77
C GLY A 494 15.55 13.71 -14.43
N ASP A 495 14.74 13.57 -13.37
CA ASP A 495 15.03 14.07 -12.01
C ASP A 495 15.10 12.95 -10.95
N ALA A 496 15.44 11.73 -11.38
CA ALA A 496 15.72 10.56 -10.53
C ALA A 496 17.14 10.03 -10.82
N HIS A 497 17.48 8.82 -10.36
CA HIS A 497 18.71 8.11 -10.70
C HIS A 497 18.39 6.66 -11.05
N PHE A 498 18.57 6.25 -12.30
CA PHE A 498 18.15 4.92 -12.79
C PHE A 498 19.33 4.07 -13.25
N LYS A 499 19.24 2.75 -13.16
CA LYS A 499 20.17 1.80 -13.76
C LYS A 499 19.49 0.46 -13.98
N ASP A 500 19.56 -0.09 -15.18
CA ASP A 500 19.21 -1.50 -15.44
C ASP A 500 20.46 -2.38 -15.58
N VAL A 501 20.38 -3.64 -15.14
CA VAL A 501 21.32 -4.70 -15.52
C VAL A 501 20.57 -6.01 -15.84
N GLY A 502 20.51 -6.36 -17.13
CA GLY A 502 20.14 -7.70 -17.59
C GLY A 502 18.64 -7.96 -17.77
N SER A 503 17.79 -6.93 -17.74
CA SER A 503 16.40 -7.06 -18.17
C SER A 503 16.31 -7.32 -19.69
N ASN A 504 15.21 -7.90 -20.17
CA ASN A 504 15.06 -8.32 -21.58
C ASN A 504 14.75 -7.18 -22.58
N VAL A 505 14.92 -5.91 -22.18
CA VAL A 505 14.57 -4.71 -22.95
C VAL A 505 15.65 -3.63 -22.84
N SER A 506 15.62 -2.65 -23.74
CA SER A 506 16.50 -1.46 -23.68
C SER A 506 15.73 -0.23 -23.21
N PHE A 507 16.31 0.55 -22.31
CA PHE A 507 15.68 1.70 -21.67
C PHE A 507 16.11 3.03 -22.30
N THR A 508 15.16 3.94 -22.57
CA THR A 508 15.44 5.32 -23.01
C THR A 508 15.58 6.23 -21.79
N GLN A 509 16.69 6.05 -21.07
CA GLN A 509 17.02 6.77 -19.85
C GLN A 509 17.36 8.26 -20.11
N LYS A 510 16.89 9.13 -19.22
CA LYS A 510 17.18 10.57 -19.14
C LYS A 510 17.88 10.93 -17.82
N SER A 511 17.45 10.29 -16.72
CA SER A 511 18.02 10.44 -15.39
C SER A 511 19.47 9.98 -15.33
N PRO A 512 20.33 10.56 -14.47
CA PRO A 512 21.68 10.05 -14.19
C PRO A 512 21.70 8.55 -13.81
N VAL A 513 22.87 7.92 -13.97
CA VAL A 513 23.07 6.52 -13.60
C VAL A 513 23.24 6.41 -12.09
N THR A 514 22.40 5.62 -11.40
CA THR A 514 22.58 5.42 -9.96
C THR A 514 23.83 4.58 -9.65
N VAL A 515 24.60 5.05 -8.68
CA VAL A 515 25.73 4.32 -8.06
C VAL A 515 25.33 3.59 -6.77
N TRP A 516 24.08 3.80 -6.32
CA TRP A 516 23.51 3.14 -5.14
C TRP A 516 23.37 1.63 -5.36
N SER A 517 23.48 0.86 -4.27
CA SER A 517 23.13 -0.55 -4.24
C SER A 517 22.73 -0.99 -2.82
N PRO A 518 21.76 -1.90 -2.66
CA PRO A 518 21.32 -2.36 -1.36
C PRO A 518 22.37 -3.29 -0.73
N GLN A 519 22.43 -3.28 0.59
CA GLN A 519 23.49 -3.95 1.36
C GLN A 519 23.16 -5.39 1.78
N TYR A 520 22.09 -5.99 1.23
CA TYR A 520 21.72 -7.39 1.46
C TYR A 520 22.03 -8.30 0.26
N GLN A 521 22.25 -9.58 0.55
CA GLN A 521 22.39 -10.63 -0.46
C GLN A 521 21.04 -10.90 -1.13
N ARG A 522 21.07 -11.13 -2.45
CA ARG A 522 19.92 -11.51 -3.28
C ARG A 522 20.38 -12.37 -4.46
N GLU A 523 19.49 -13.23 -4.95
CA GLU A 523 19.73 -14.03 -6.14
C GLU A 523 19.17 -13.29 -7.37
N ILE A 524 20.05 -12.88 -8.29
CA ILE A 524 19.65 -12.30 -9.58
C ILE A 524 19.63 -13.44 -10.61
N LYS A 525 18.48 -13.63 -11.26
CA LYS A 525 18.23 -14.66 -12.27
C LYS A 525 18.58 -14.12 -13.67
N THR A 526 18.36 -14.89 -14.74
CA THR A 526 18.12 -14.26 -16.05
C THR A 526 16.66 -13.81 -16.12
N ALA A 527 16.32 -12.88 -17.01
CA ALA A 527 14.94 -12.42 -17.17
C ALA A 527 13.99 -13.60 -17.53
N GLU A 528 14.45 -14.56 -18.33
CA GLU A 528 13.68 -15.75 -18.70
C GLU A 528 13.42 -16.66 -17.49
N ALA A 529 14.43 -16.84 -16.63
CA ALA A 529 14.33 -17.62 -15.41
C ALA A 529 13.50 -16.92 -14.32
N ALA A 530 13.52 -15.58 -14.28
CA ALA A 530 12.61 -14.75 -13.50
C ALA A 530 11.16 -14.97 -13.92
N LYS A 531 10.83 -14.74 -15.20
CA LYS A 531 9.50 -15.04 -15.76
C LYS A 531 9.05 -16.48 -15.47
N ALA A 532 9.92 -17.47 -15.65
CA ALA A 532 9.59 -18.87 -15.40
C ALA A 532 9.31 -19.18 -13.92
N TYR A 533 9.92 -18.44 -12.99
CA TYR A 533 9.63 -18.51 -11.57
C TYR A 533 8.30 -17.80 -11.24
N ASP A 534 8.12 -16.56 -11.69
CA ASP A 534 6.97 -15.72 -11.36
C ASP A 534 5.65 -16.30 -11.88
N LEU A 535 5.65 -16.89 -13.09
CA LEU A 535 4.48 -17.57 -13.66
C LEU A 535 3.99 -18.79 -12.82
N VAL A 536 4.82 -19.28 -11.89
CA VAL A 536 4.53 -20.43 -11.03
C VAL A 536 4.34 -20.05 -9.57
N ASN A 537 5.00 -18.97 -9.09
CA ASN A 537 5.08 -18.63 -7.67
C ASN A 537 4.46 -17.27 -7.30
N ALA A 538 4.17 -16.38 -8.26
CA ALA A 538 3.72 -15.03 -7.95
C ALA A 538 2.19 -14.92 -7.72
N GLY A 539 1.81 -14.51 -6.52
CA GLY A 539 0.43 -14.31 -6.07
C GLY A 539 0.05 -15.18 -4.87
N ALA A 540 -1.19 -15.02 -4.41
CA ALA A 540 -1.80 -15.87 -3.40
C ALA A 540 -2.17 -17.25 -3.97
N ASN A 541 -2.02 -18.28 -3.14
CA ASN A 541 -2.37 -19.66 -3.43
C ASN A 541 -3.44 -20.15 -2.44
N PRO A 542 -4.63 -20.57 -2.91
CA PRO A 542 -5.68 -21.17 -2.09
C PRO A 542 -5.37 -22.62 -1.64
#